data_AF-A0A350IMD0-F1
#
_entry.id   AF-A0A350IMD0-F1
#
_cell.length_a   1.000
_cell.length_b   1.000
_cell.length_c   1.000
_cell.angle_alpha   90.00
_cell.angle_beta   90.00
_cell.angle_gamma   90.00
#
_symmetry.space_group_name_H-M   'P 1'
#
loop_
_entity.id
_entity.type
_entity.pdbx_description
1 polymer ?
#
loop_
_entity_poly.entity_id
_entity_poly.type
_entity_poly.pdbx_seq_one_letter_code
_entity_poly.pdbx_strand_id
1 'polypeptide(L)'
;LLEKSLIQIAGRKDVLGHPLMYEVTTEFLKVFGLNSRDDLPKYSEFEELLQSKSNLTEQSFFEMDLTNEQTQLAEENQVQNNNDNDIDIDTISNLP
;
A
#
# COMPACT_ATOMS: atom_id res chain seq x y z
N LEU A 1 -12.32 3.43 2.86
CA LEU A 1 -11.54 4.62 3.30
C LEU A 1 -11.49 4.76 4.82
N LEU A 2 -12.59 4.59 5.56
CA LEU A 2 -12.57 4.57 7.04
C LEU A 2 -11.62 3.49 7.58
N GLU A 3 -11.71 2.26 7.04
CA GLU A 3 -10.84 1.14 7.44
C GLU A 3 -9.35 1.40 7.17
N LYS A 4 -9.04 2.25 6.20
CA LYS A 4 -7.67 2.65 5.85
C LYS A 4 -7.23 3.92 6.60
N SER A 5 -8.03 4.38 7.57
CA SER A 5 -7.78 5.59 8.36
C SER A 5 -7.58 6.88 7.53
N LEU A 6 -8.04 6.92 6.28
CA LEU A 6 -7.92 8.10 5.41
C LEU A 6 -9.02 9.13 5.67
N ILE A 7 -10.15 8.70 6.23
CA ILE A 7 -11.26 9.59 6.62
C ILE A 7 -11.78 9.20 8.00
N GLN A 8 -12.25 10.18 8.77
CA GLN A 8 -12.83 10.00 10.11
C GLN A 8 -14.18 10.71 10.23
N ILE A 9 -14.92 10.39 11.30
CA ILE A 9 -16.19 11.06 11.63
C ILE A 9 -15.87 12.40 12.28
N ALA A 10 -16.26 13.50 11.63
CA ALA A 10 -16.11 14.87 12.12
C ALA A 10 -17.25 15.32 13.05
N GLY A 11 -18.33 14.53 13.13
CA GLY A 11 -19.47 14.78 14.00
C GLY A 11 -20.81 14.62 13.28
N ARG A 12 -21.83 15.37 13.74
CA ARG A 12 -23.15 15.44 13.10
C ARG A 12 -23.49 16.87 12.77
N LYS A 13 -24.07 17.09 11.59
CA LYS A 13 -24.54 18.41 11.19
C LYS A 13 -25.84 18.74 11.92
N ASP A 14 -25.97 19.97 12.41
CA ASP A 14 -27.19 20.45 13.07
C ASP A 14 -28.25 20.89 12.04
N VAL A 15 -28.80 19.90 11.34
CA VAL A 15 -29.90 20.03 10.38
C VAL A 15 -30.84 18.84 10.54
N LEU A 16 -32.06 18.94 9.99
CA LEU A 16 -33.04 17.86 10.01
C LEU A 16 -32.40 16.53 9.54
N GLY A 17 -32.53 15.49 10.36
CA GLY A 17 -31.94 14.18 10.11
C GLY A 17 -30.51 13.98 10.64
N HIS A 18 -29.87 15.02 11.17
CA HIS A 18 -28.55 14.99 11.83
C HIS A 18 -27.51 14.09 11.13
N PRO A 19 -27.21 14.34 9.85
CA PRO A 19 -26.34 13.48 9.07
C PRO A 19 -24.92 13.45 9.64
N LEU A 20 -24.26 12.30 9.51
CA LEU A 20 -22.85 12.13 9.87
C LEU A 20 -21.97 12.93 8.92
N MET A 21 -21.07 13.71 9.50
CA MET A 21 -20.04 14.46 8.77
C MET A 21 -18.75 13.65 8.79
N TYR A 22 -18.07 13.62 7.65
CA TYR A 22 -16.77 12.98 7.51
C TYR A 22 -15.73 14.02 7.13
N GLU A 23 -14.49 13.75 7.51
CA GLU A 23 -13.35 14.59 7.15
C GLU A 23 -12.10 13.77 6.84
N VAL A 24 -11.15 14.37 6.12
CA VAL A 24 -9.84 13.78 5.86
C VAL A 24 -8.97 13.81 7.11
N THR A 25 -8.20 12.75 7.32
CA THR A 25 -7.29 12.61 8.45
C THR A 25 -5.88 13.11 8.11
N THR A 26 -4.99 13.15 9.09
CA THR A 26 -3.56 13.42 8.84
C THR A 26 -2.91 12.31 8.00
N GLU A 27 -3.37 11.07 8.11
CA GLU A 27 -2.87 9.96 7.28
C GLU A 27 -3.18 10.16 5.80
N PHE A 28 -4.36 10.71 5.49
CA PHE A 28 -4.66 11.17 4.14
C PHE A 28 -3.60 12.18 3.68
N LEU A 29 -3.36 13.24 4.44
CA LEU A 29 -2.39 14.27 4.04
C LEU A 29 -0.98 13.69 3.80
N LYS A 30 -0.53 12.77 4.65
CA LYS A 30 0.76 12.07 4.47
C LYS A 30 0.81 11.25 3.18
N VAL A 31 -0.22 10.48 2.88
CA VAL A 31 -0.30 9.66 1.66
C VAL A 31 -0.30 10.53 0.40
N PHE A 32 -0.93 11.70 0.46
CA PHE A 32 -0.99 12.65 -0.66
C PHE A 32 0.19 13.65 -0.67
N GLY A 33 1.13 13.57 0.28
CA GLY A 33 2.28 14.46 0.37
C GLY A 33 1.92 15.92 0.69
N LEU A 34 0.79 16.15 1.35
CA LEU A 34 0.28 17.47 1.74
C LEU A 34 0.64 17.77 3.20
N ASN A 35 0.91 19.03 3.51
CA ASN A 35 1.22 19.44 4.89
C ASN A 35 -0.05 19.89 5.64
N SER A 36 -1.00 20.52 4.93
CA SER A 36 -2.26 21.02 5.46
C SER A 36 -3.44 20.70 4.55
N ARG A 37 -4.66 20.82 5.10
CA ARG A 37 -5.92 20.77 4.35
C ARG A 37 -6.05 21.94 3.37
N ASP A 38 -5.40 23.07 3.67
CA ASP A 38 -5.39 24.24 2.79
C ASP A 38 -4.50 24.03 1.56
N ASP A 39 -3.61 23.04 1.60
CA ASP A 39 -2.76 22.66 0.47
C ASP A 39 -3.49 21.74 -0.53
N LEU A 40 -4.78 21.43 -0.27
CA LEU A 40 -5.58 20.69 -1.23
C LEU A 40 -5.75 21.54 -2.50
N PRO A 41 -5.45 20.98 -3.69
CA PRO A 41 -5.66 21.69 -4.94
C PRO A 41 -7.11 22.11 -5.05
N LYS A 42 -7.33 23.34 -5.54
CA LYS A 42 -8.69 23.79 -5.81
C LYS A 42 -9.29 22.92 -6.90
N TYR A 43 -10.62 22.85 -6.95
CA TYR A 43 -11.32 22.03 -7.95
C TYR A 43 -10.82 22.29 -9.39
N SER A 44 -10.62 23.57 -9.75
CA SER A 44 -10.11 23.95 -11.08
C SER A 44 -8.69 23.45 -11.36
N GLU A 45 -7.79 23.52 -10.37
CA GLU A 45 -6.39 23.07 -10.48
C GLU A 45 -6.29 21.54 -10.47
N PHE A 46 -7.22 20.87 -9.77
CA PHE A 46 -7.31 19.43 -9.72
C PHE A 46 -7.65 18.80 -11.08
N GLU A 47 -8.57 19.41 -11.84
CA GLU A 47 -8.90 18.94 -13.21
C GLU A 47 -7.67 18.97 -14.14
N GLU A 48 -6.87 20.04 -14.07
CA GLU A 48 -5.61 20.15 -14.84
C GLU A 48 -4.58 19.11 -14.39
N LEU A 49 -4.49 18.85 -13.08
CA LEU A 49 -3.61 17.81 -12.53
C LEU A 49 -4.05 16.41 -12.98
N LEU A 50 -5.36 16.15 -13.07
CA LEU A 50 -5.90 14.87 -13.54
C LEU A 50 -5.63 14.65 -15.03
N GLN A 51 -5.83 15.68 -15.85
CA GLN A 51 -5.55 15.64 -17.28
C GLN A 51 -4.05 15.50 -17.60
N SER A 52 -3.18 16.06 -16.75
CA SER A 52 -1.75 15.82 -16.87
C SER A 52 -1.38 14.42 -16.40
N LYS A 53 -1.89 13.96 -15.24
CA LYS A 53 -1.62 12.62 -14.69
C LYS A 53 -2.17 11.47 -15.55
N SER A 54 -3.28 11.63 -16.25
CA SER A 54 -3.78 10.59 -17.16
C SER A 54 -2.75 10.17 -18.21
N ASN A 55 -1.84 11.09 -18.57
CA ASN A 55 -0.72 10.82 -19.48
C ASN A 55 0.48 10.15 -18.79
N LEU A 56 0.54 10.15 -17.45
CA LEU A 56 1.59 9.54 -16.60
C LEU A 56 1.15 8.20 -15.97
N THR A 57 -0.17 7.94 -15.83
CA THR A 57 -0.70 6.75 -15.14
C THR A 57 -0.62 5.45 -15.93
N GLU A 58 -0.37 5.47 -17.23
CA GLU A 58 -0.13 4.22 -17.97
C GLU A 58 1.16 3.50 -17.50
N GLN A 59 2.15 4.23 -16.98
CA GLN A 59 3.43 3.65 -16.56
C GLN A 59 3.48 3.30 -15.07
N SER A 60 2.76 4.03 -14.22
CA SER A 60 2.88 3.89 -12.75
C SER A 60 1.87 2.91 -12.12
N PHE A 61 0.76 2.58 -12.77
CA PHE A 61 -0.14 1.52 -12.30
C PHE A 61 0.49 0.11 -12.45
N PHE A 62 1.42 -0.07 -13.39
CA PHE A 62 2.10 -1.35 -13.63
C PHE A 62 3.17 -1.66 -12.56
N GLU A 63 3.81 -0.64 -11.97
CA GLU A 63 4.87 -0.82 -10.96
C GLU A 63 4.34 -1.24 -9.57
N MET A 64 3.11 -0.87 -9.22
CA MET A 64 2.53 -1.21 -7.91
C MET A 64 2.07 -2.67 -7.83
N ASP A 65 1.71 -3.30 -8.96
CA ASP A 65 1.40 -4.74 -9.02
C ASP A 65 2.67 -5.61 -9.08
N LEU A 66 3.71 -5.17 -9.81
CA LEU A 66 4.98 -5.93 -9.94
C LEU A 66 5.75 -6.08 -8.61
N THR A 67 5.68 -5.08 -7.73
CA THR A 67 6.39 -5.10 -6.43
C THR A 67 5.73 -6.02 -5.41
N ASN A 68 4.42 -6.22 -5.51
CA ASN A 68 3.68 -7.16 -4.66
C ASN A 68 3.94 -8.63 -5.03
N GLU A 69 4.13 -8.96 -6.32
CA GLU A 69 4.49 -10.32 -6.74
C GLU A 69 5.96 -10.66 -6.42
N GLN A 70 6.90 -9.73 -6.60
CA GLN A 70 8.32 -9.99 -6.32
C GLN A 70 8.62 -10.18 -4.83
N THR A 71 7.86 -9.53 -3.94
CA THR A 71 8.04 -9.68 -2.49
C THR A 71 7.58 -11.06 -1.99
N GLN A 72 6.54 -11.65 -2.58
CA GLN A 72 6.03 -12.97 -2.20
C GLN A 72 6.95 -14.12 -2.65
N LEU A 73 7.59 -13.99 -3.82
CA LEU A 73 8.50 -15.02 -4.35
C LEU A 73 9.87 -15.04 -3.66
N ALA A 74 10.28 -13.92 -3.02
CA ALA A 74 11.53 -13.82 -2.28
C ALA A 74 11.45 -14.42 -0.86
N GLU A 75 10.25 -14.43 -0.25
CA GLU A 75 10.04 -14.97 1.10
C GLU A 75 9.92 -16.50 1.12
N GLU A 76 9.41 -17.14 0.07
CA GLU A 76 9.32 -18.61 -0.01
C GLU A 76 10.69 -19.29 -0.25
N ASN A 77 11.67 -18.62 -0.87
CA ASN A 77 12.95 -19.24 -1.24
C ASN A 77 14.00 -19.28 -0.11
N GLN A 78 13.79 -18.61 1.03
CA GLN A 78 14.79 -18.57 2.11
C GLN A 78 14.59 -19.64 3.21
N VAL A 79 13.49 -20.39 3.20
CA VAL A 79 13.22 -21.41 4.24
C VAL A 79 13.80 -22.80 3.91
N GLN A 80 14.29 -23.04 2.69
CA GLN A 80 14.69 -24.40 2.25
C GLN A 80 16.19 -24.65 2.02
N ASN A 81 17.08 -23.66 2.21
CA ASN A 81 18.51 -23.84 1.87
C ASN A 81 19.49 -23.77 3.03
N ASN A 82 19.08 -24.06 4.28
CA ASN A 82 20.00 -23.97 5.43
C ASN A 82 19.93 -25.09 6.48
N ASN A 83 19.34 -26.25 6.21
CA ASN A 83 19.40 -27.46 7.07
C ASN A 83 19.18 -28.66 6.12
N ASP A 84 20.06 -29.63 5.86
CA ASP A 84 21.07 -30.29 6.68
C ASP A 84 22.22 -30.78 5.77
N ASN A 85 23.46 -30.34 6.03
CA ASN A 85 24.69 -30.98 5.53
C ASN A 85 25.34 -31.78 6.67
N ASP A 86 24.54 -32.60 7.35
CA ASP A 86 25.08 -33.69 8.19
C ASP A 86 25.32 -34.89 7.27
N ILE A 87 26.55 -34.99 6.77
CA ILE A 87 27.05 -36.24 6.18
C ILE A 87 27.26 -37.20 7.35
N ASP A 88 26.27 -38.05 7.63
CA ASP A 88 26.43 -39.19 8.52
C ASP A 88 27.45 -40.17 7.91
N ILE A 89 28.62 -40.21 8.55
CA ILE A 89 29.81 -41.04 8.24
C ILE A 89 29.57 -42.57 8.30
N ASP A 90 28.36 -43.02 8.62
CA ASP A 90 28.04 -44.45 8.78
C ASP A 90 27.61 -45.15 7.48
N THR A 91 27.38 -44.42 6.38
CA THR A 91 26.95 -44.99 5.09
C THR A 91 28.07 -45.63 4.25
N ILE A 92 29.34 -45.56 4.68
CA ILE A 92 30.48 -46.18 3.96
C ILE A 92 30.58 -47.69 4.27
N SER A 93 29.79 -48.23 5.20
CA SER A 93 29.99 -49.58 5.73
C SER A 93 29.24 -50.73 5.04
N ASN A 94 28.59 -50.53 3.88
CA ASN A 94 27.95 -51.66 3.19
C ASN A 94 28.07 -51.60 1.66
N LEU A 95 29.26 -51.96 1.17
CA LEU A 95 29.45 -52.51 -0.17
C LEU A 95 29.06 -54.00 -0.17
N PRO A 96 28.17 -54.46 -1.06
CA PRO A 96 28.31 -55.75 -1.70
C PRO A 96 29.29 -55.71 -2.90
#